data_AF-A0A376LAZ6-F1
#
_entry.id   AF-A0A376LAZ6-F1
#
_cell.length_a   1.000
_cell.length_b   1.000
_cell.length_c   1.000
_cell.angle_alpha   90.00
_cell.angle_beta   90.00
_cell.angle_gamma   90.00
#
_symmetry.space_group_name_H-M   'P 1'
#
loop_
_entity.id
_entity.type
_entity.pdbx_description
1 polymer ?
#
loop_
_entity_poly.entity_id
_entity_poly.type
_entity_poly.pdbx_seq_one_letter_code
_entity_poly.pdbx_strand_id
1 'polypeptide(L)'
;MTHWGRHFLQILRNEGLIHIVDWKGEEEDGELANFAADRFYDLCKDLTASETLRSLLIDITQEDEIADACEDGDRYLDEIFGRIQDQLNERGYQIFNLNEGTDSYNVAVLPMNEYKKIDDFNTPWLEVQDFLS
;
A
#
# COMPACT_ATOMS: atom_id res chain seq x y z
N MET A 1 18.59 1.02 14.81
CA MET A 1 18.40 0.78 13.37
C MET A 1 19.75 0.64 12.69
N THR A 2 20.04 -0.50 12.06
CA THR A 2 21.28 -0.70 11.30
C THR A 2 21.20 0.06 9.98
N HIS A 3 22.31 0.69 9.59
CA HIS A 3 22.44 1.47 8.34
C HIS A 3 21.88 0.75 7.09
N TRP A 4 21.97 -0.59 7.08
CA TRP A 4 21.56 -1.45 5.98
C TRP A 4 20.05 -1.47 5.67
N GLY A 5 19.17 -1.42 6.68
CA GLY A 5 17.72 -1.48 6.46
C GLY A 5 17.20 -0.24 5.73
N ARG A 6 17.66 0.94 6.15
CA ARG A 6 17.34 2.22 5.50
C ARG A 6 17.80 2.27 4.05
N HIS A 7 19.02 1.79 3.77
CA HIS A 7 19.54 1.76 2.40
C HIS A 7 18.76 0.80 1.51
N PHE A 8 18.37 -0.36 2.03
CA PHE A 8 17.55 -1.30 1.29
C PHE A 8 16.20 -0.68 0.90
N LEU A 9 15.50 -0.07 1.85
CA LEU A 9 14.22 0.61 1.57
C LEU A 9 14.40 1.79 0.61
N GLN A 10 15.48 2.57 0.73
CA GLN A 10 15.78 3.63 -0.24
C GLN A 10 15.98 3.10 -1.65
N ILE A 11 16.66 1.96 -1.82
CA ILE A 11 16.79 1.30 -3.13
C ILE A 11 15.41 0.91 -3.65
N LEU A 12 14.57 0.25 -2.84
CA LEU A 12 13.23 -0.15 -3.27
C LEU A 12 12.36 1.05 -3.68
N ARG A 13 12.46 2.18 -2.96
CA ARG A 13 11.76 3.43 -3.30
C ARG A 13 12.25 4.01 -4.64
N ASN A 14 13.57 4.06 -4.83
CA ASN A 14 14.17 4.56 -6.07
C ASN A 14 13.82 3.69 -7.30
N GLU A 15 13.59 2.40 -7.08
CA GLU A 15 13.11 1.46 -8.11
C GLU A 15 11.57 1.50 -8.28
N GLY A 16 10.86 2.35 -7.53
CA GLY A 16 9.40 2.45 -7.59
C GLY A 16 8.66 1.20 -7.11
N LEU A 17 9.31 0.35 -6.31
CA LEU A 17 8.74 -0.90 -5.80
C LEU A 17 7.90 -0.67 -4.54
N ILE A 18 8.25 0.36 -3.77
CA ILE A 18 7.52 0.77 -2.57
C ILE A 18 7.32 2.29 -2.58
N HIS A 19 6.27 2.73 -1.90
CA HIS A 19 5.93 4.15 -1.68
C HIS A 19 5.87 4.46 -0.20
N ILE A 20 6.22 5.70 0.19
CA ILE A 20 6.14 6.11 1.59
C ILE A 20 4.80 6.80 1.80
N VAL A 21 4.04 6.34 2.79
CA VAL A 21 2.83 6.98 3.28
C VAL A 21 3.03 7.45 4.72
N ASP A 22 2.77 8.72 5.01
CA ASP A 22 2.78 9.22 6.39
C ASP A 22 1.44 8.89 7.08
N TRP A 23 1.50 8.19 8.21
CA TRP A 23 0.34 7.84 9.04
C TRP A 23 -0.50 9.03 9.50
N LYS A 24 0.05 10.25 9.46
CA LYS A 24 -0.67 11.47 9.85
C LYS A 24 -1.63 11.99 8.78
N GLY A 25 -1.78 11.29 7.66
CA GLY A 25 -2.69 11.69 6.60
C GLY A 25 -2.26 13.00 5.92
N GLU A 26 -0.95 13.26 5.85
CA GLU A 26 -0.40 14.40 5.09
C GLU A 26 -0.30 14.09 3.57
N GLU A 27 -1.00 13.06 3.09
CA GLU A 27 -0.96 12.62 1.69
C GLU A 27 -1.83 13.48 0.77
N GLU A 28 -1.49 13.48 -0.53
CA GLU A 28 -2.37 14.02 -1.55
C GLU A 28 -3.55 13.08 -1.81
N ASP A 29 -4.74 13.64 -2.05
CA ASP A 29 -5.95 12.85 -2.37
C ASP A 29 -5.69 11.86 -3.51
N GLY A 30 -5.91 10.57 -3.21
CA GLY A 30 -5.75 9.49 -4.18
C GLY A 30 -4.30 9.10 -4.49
N GLU A 31 -3.30 9.60 -3.76
CA GLU A 31 -1.89 9.21 -3.92
C GLU A 31 -1.70 7.69 -3.81
N LEU A 32 -2.22 7.09 -2.73
CA LEU A 32 -2.15 5.65 -2.50
C LEU A 32 -2.93 4.83 -3.55
N ALA A 33 -4.10 5.30 -3.97
CA ALA A 33 -4.89 4.69 -5.04
C ALA A 33 -4.12 4.69 -6.38
N ASN A 34 -3.45 5.79 -6.69
CA ASN A 34 -2.60 5.92 -7.86
C ASN A 34 -1.42 4.95 -7.80
N PHE A 35 -0.70 4.92 -6.68
CA PHE A 35 0.41 4.00 -6.48
C PHE A 35 -0.02 2.54 -6.68
N ALA A 36 -1.11 2.11 -6.05
CA ALA A 36 -1.60 0.74 -6.16
C ALA A 36 -1.94 0.37 -7.62
N ALA A 37 -2.60 1.27 -8.36
CA ALA A 37 -2.91 1.06 -9.77
C ALA A 37 -1.66 1.04 -10.67
N ASP A 38 -0.67 1.90 -10.41
CA ASP A 38 0.60 1.93 -11.14
C ASP A 38 1.42 0.65 -10.90
N ARG A 39 1.48 0.17 -9.65
CA ARG A 39 2.12 -1.12 -9.33
C ARG A 39 1.39 -2.29 -9.98
N PHE A 40 0.06 -2.29 -9.96
CA PHE A 40 -0.73 -3.30 -10.64
C PHE A 40 -0.43 -3.31 -12.15
N TYR A 41 -0.38 -2.14 -12.80
CA TYR A 41 0.03 -2.02 -14.20
C TYR A 41 1.42 -2.58 -14.41
N ASP A 42 2.37 -2.26 -13.53
CA ASP A 42 3.73 -2.72 -13.68
C ASP A 42 3.91 -4.23 -13.61
N LEU A 43 3.03 -4.90 -12.85
CA LEU A 43 3.05 -6.33 -12.66
C LEU A 43 2.30 -7.07 -13.78
N CYS A 44 1.14 -6.58 -14.22
CA CYS A 44 0.30 -7.27 -15.20
C CYS A 44 0.50 -6.79 -16.65
N LYS A 45 1.02 -5.56 -16.83
CA LYS A 45 1.18 -4.85 -18.11
C LYS A 45 -0.12 -4.68 -18.93
N ASP A 46 -1.27 -4.67 -18.26
CA ASP A 46 -2.59 -4.43 -18.84
C ASP A 46 -3.05 -3.00 -18.54
N LEU A 47 -2.99 -2.12 -19.54
CA LEU A 47 -3.36 -0.71 -19.38
C LEU A 47 -4.84 -0.52 -19.04
N THR A 48 -5.74 -1.24 -19.73
CA THR A 48 -7.19 -1.06 -19.56
C THR A 48 -7.64 -1.54 -18.17
N ALA A 49 -7.12 -2.69 -17.73
CA ALA A 49 -7.41 -3.18 -16.38
C ALA A 49 -6.88 -2.21 -15.31
N SER A 50 -5.72 -1.61 -15.54
CA SER A 50 -5.08 -0.69 -14.60
C SER A 50 -5.79 0.66 -14.52
N GLU A 51 -6.23 1.23 -15.66
CA GLU A 51 -7.03 2.45 -15.68
C GLU A 51 -8.39 2.23 -15.02
N THR A 52 -9.02 1.08 -15.27
CA THR A 52 -10.28 0.70 -14.61
C THR A 52 -10.10 0.58 -13.10
N LEU A 53 -9.02 -0.08 -12.65
CA LEU A 53 -8.70 -0.17 -11.24
C LEU A 53 -8.42 1.21 -10.64
N ARG A 54 -7.63 2.06 -11.32
CA ARG A 54 -7.32 3.42 -10.85
C ARG A 54 -8.58 4.24 -10.60
N SER A 55 -9.48 4.30 -11.58
CA SER A 55 -10.72 5.05 -11.44
C SER A 55 -11.57 4.53 -10.28
N LEU A 56 -11.66 3.21 -10.12
CA LEU A 56 -12.38 2.60 -9.01
C LEU A 56 -11.74 2.91 -7.66
N LEU A 57 -10.42 2.75 -7.54
CA LEU A 57 -9.70 3.02 -6.28
C LEU A 57 -9.86 4.48 -5.88
N ILE A 58 -9.69 5.42 -6.82
CA ILE A 58 -9.89 6.85 -6.54
C ILE A 58 -11.31 7.11 -6.04
N ASP A 59 -12.34 6.55 -6.69
CA ASP A 59 -13.74 6.74 -6.33
C ASP A 59 -14.02 6.26 -4.89
N ILE A 60 -13.60 5.03 -4.55
CA ILE A 60 -13.87 4.43 -3.24
C ILE A 60 -12.96 4.97 -2.12
N THR A 61 -11.92 5.74 -2.43
CA THR A 61 -11.01 6.33 -1.44
C THR A 61 -11.11 7.84 -1.31
N GLN A 62 -12.08 8.50 -1.96
CA GLN A 62 -12.27 9.95 -1.83
C GLN A 62 -12.85 10.36 -0.46
N GLU A 63 -12.45 11.55 0.00
CA GLU A 63 -12.74 12.09 1.35
C GLU A 63 -14.24 12.05 1.71
N ASP A 64 -15.14 12.31 0.76
CA ASP A 64 -16.58 12.43 0.99
C ASP A 64 -17.23 11.12 1.48
N GLU A 65 -16.75 9.96 1.02
CA GLU A 65 -17.28 8.64 1.43
C GLU A 65 -16.60 8.07 2.68
N ILE A 66 -15.50 8.69 3.13
CA ILE A 66 -14.72 8.24 4.29
C ILE A 66 -14.99 9.13 5.51
N ALA A 67 -15.28 10.43 5.31
CA ALA A 67 -15.67 11.35 6.38
C ALA A 67 -16.94 10.92 7.12
N ASP A 68 -17.90 10.27 6.43
CA ASP A 68 -19.09 9.66 7.05
C ASP A 68 -18.78 8.35 7.81
N ALA A 69 -17.64 7.69 7.53
CA ALA A 69 -17.23 6.44 8.16
C ALA A 69 -16.24 6.61 9.33
N CYS A 70 -15.55 7.75 9.40
CA CYS A 70 -14.43 8.01 10.31
C CYS A 70 -14.70 9.17 11.29
N GLU A 71 -15.74 9.08 12.14
CA GLU A 71 -15.93 10.02 13.27
C GLU A 71 -14.75 10.05 14.27
N ASP A 72 -13.82 9.08 14.20
CA ASP A 72 -12.56 9.04 14.94
C ASP A 72 -11.37 8.91 13.97
N GLY A 73 -10.66 10.02 13.73
CA GLY A 73 -9.61 10.16 12.70
C GLY A 73 -8.44 9.16 12.73
N ASP A 74 -8.32 8.30 13.75
CA ASP A 74 -7.31 7.23 13.81
C ASP A 74 -7.60 6.09 12.82
N ARG A 75 -8.81 5.99 12.26
CA ARG A 75 -9.24 4.87 11.38
C ARG A 75 -9.22 5.18 9.88
N TYR A 76 -8.87 6.40 9.49
CA TYR A 76 -8.94 6.85 8.10
C TYR A 76 -8.04 6.05 7.16
N LEU A 77 -6.76 5.89 7.53
CA LEU A 77 -5.80 5.16 6.69
C LEU A 77 -6.10 3.66 6.65
N ASP A 78 -6.50 3.06 7.77
CA ASP A 78 -6.87 1.64 7.83
C ASP A 78 -8.06 1.35 6.90
N GLU A 79 -9.04 2.24 6.84
CA GLU A 79 -10.19 2.14 5.93
C GLU A 79 -9.74 2.24 4.47
N ILE A 80 -8.86 3.18 4.12
CA ILE A 80 -8.31 3.30 2.76
C ILE A 80 -7.55 2.04 2.37
N PHE A 81 -6.64 1.57 3.23
CA PHE A 81 -5.88 0.35 2.97
C PHE A 81 -6.82 -0.84 2.80
N GLY A 82 -7.86 -0.97 3.63
CA GLY A 82 -8.86 -2.03 3.53
C GLY A 82 -9.60 -2.01 2.19
N ARG A 83 -10.13 -0.86 1.77
CA ARG A 83 -10.84 -0.71 0.49
C ARG A 83 -9.95 -1.03 -0.70
N ILE A 84 -8.71 -0.54 -0.70
CA ILE A 84 -7.72 -0.85 -1.75
C ILE A 84 -7.39 -2.35 -1.75
N GLN A 85 -7.16 -2.93 -0.57
CA GLN A 85 -6.81 -4.34 -0.43
C GLN A 85 -7.93 -5.26 -0.94
N ASP A 86 -9.19 -4.94 -0.69
CA ASP A 86 -10.32 -5.72 -1.22
C ASP A 86 -10.33 -5.75 -2.76
N GLN A 87 -10.11 -4.60 -3.39
CA GLN A 87 -10.05 -4.53 -4.86
C GLN A 87 -8.82 -5.22 -5.45
N LEU A 88 -7.68 -5.16 -4.77
CA LEU A 88 -6.48 -5.90 -5.18
C LEU A 88 -6.66 -7.42 -5.00
N ASN A 89 -7.33 -7.86 -3.94
CA ASN A 89 -7.60 -9.28 -3.66
C ASN A 89 -8.42 -9.95 -4.76
N GLU A 90 -9.46 -9.28 -5.25
CA GLU A 90 -10.28 -9.75 -6.39
C GLU A 90 -9.44 -10.02 -7.65
N ARG A 91 -8.29 -9.35 -7.75
CA ARG A 91 -7.36 -9.43 -8.89
C ARG A 91 -6.15 -10.31 -8.59
N GLY A 92 -6.04 -10.86 -7.38
CA GLY A 92 -4.94 -11.74 -6.96
C GLY A 92 -3.68 -11.01 -6.49
N TYR A 93 -3.82 -9.80 -5.95
CA TYR A 93 -2.71 -8.97 -5.45
C TYR A 93 -2.91 -8.62 -3.97
N GLN A 94 -1.80 -8.32 -3.29
CA GLN A 94 -1.73 -7.90 -1.90
C GLN A 94 -1.02 -6.55 -1.80
N ILE A 95 -1.59 -5.64 -1.01
CA ILE A 95 -0.93 -4.42 -0.52
C ILE A 95 -0.47 -4.65 0.93
N PHE A 96 0.74 -4.23 1.27
CA PHE A 96 1.33 -4.45 2.60
C PHE A 96 2.38 -3.40 2.93
N ASN A 97 2.75 -3.32 4.21
CA ASN A 97 3.78 -2.43 4.72
C ASN A 97 5.09 -3.19 4.98
N LEU A 98 6.21 -2.61 4.56
CA LEU A 98 7.55 -2.97 5.03
C LEU A 98 7.94 -2.11 6.24
N ASN A 99 7.50 -2.51 7.42
CA ASN A 99 7.68 -1.73 8.64
C ASN A 99 9.14 -1.78 9.15
N GLU A 100 9.79 -0.62 9.27
CA GLU A 100 11.13 -0.49 9.84
C GLU A 100 11.14 0.05 11.29
N GLY A 101 9.98 0.10 11.94
CA GLY A 101 9.78 0.69 13.27
C GLY A 101 9.71 2.21 13.25
N THR A 102 9.25 2.79 12.15
CA THR A 102 8.95 4.21 11.99
C THR A 102 7.46 4.42 11.91
N ASP A 103 7.00 5.64 12.15
CA ASP A 103 5.58 5.93 12.07
C ASP A 103 5.09 6.02 10.61
N SER A 104 5.96 6.05 9.60
CA SER A 104 5.56 5.99 8.18
C SER A 104 5.41 4.56 7.66
N TYR A 105 4.49 4.35 6.73
CA TYR A 105 4.31 3.10 6.00
C TYR A 105 5.18 3.06 4.75
N ASN A 106 5.89 1.95 4.53
CA ASN A 106 6.56 1.60 3.28
C ASN A 106 5.66 0.65 2.50
N VAL A 107 4.72 1.21 1.76
CA VAL A 107 3.68 0.46 1.09
C VAL A 107 4.23 -0.24 -0.15
N ALA A 108 3.88 -1.51 -0.32
CA ALA A 108 4.23 -2.32 -1.48
C ALA A 108 2.98 -3.04 -2.01
N VAL A 109 3.00 -3.40 -3.30
CA VAL A 109 1.98 -4.27 -3.91
C VAL A 109 2.67 -5.42 -4.64
N LEU A 110 2.22 -6.65 -4.38
CA LEU A 110 2.70 -7.86 -5.04
C LEU A 110 1.57 -8.80 -5.44
N PRO A 111 1.78 -9.66 -6.46
CA PRO A 111 0.91 -10.82 -6.67
C PRO A 111 0.90 -11.70 -5.41
N MET A 112 -0.27 -12.25 -5.04
CA MET A 112 -0.43 -13.03 -3.80
C MET A 112 0.54 -14.22 -3.68
N ASN A 113 0.92 -14.85 -4.80
CA ASN A 113 1.89 -15.96 -4.80
C ASN A 113 3.32 -15.50 -4.49
N GLU A 114 3.68 -14.27 -4.82
CA GLU A 114 4.97 -13.66 -4.45
C GLU A 114 4.93 -13.13 -3.02
N TYR A 115 3.83 -12.51 -2.61
CA TYR A 115 3.61 -12.06 -1.24
C TYR A 115 3.77 -13.21 -0.22
N LYS A 116 3.15 -14.37 -0.49
CA LYS A 116 3.28 -15.59 0.35
C LYS A 116 4.70 -16.14 0.53
N LYS A 117 5.69 -15.62 -0.21
CA LYS A 117 7.10 -16.00 -0.04
C LYS A 117 7.81 -15.14 0.99
N ILE A 118 7.18 -14.03 1.39
CA ILE A 118 7.74 -13.01 2.26
C ILE A 118 6.79 -12.61 3.41
N ASP A 119 5.60 -13.19 3.49
CA ASP A 119 4.59 -12.88 4.51
C ASP A 119 5.02 -13.28 5.93
N ASP A 120 5.92 -14.26 6.05
CA ASP A 120 6.56 -14.66 7.30
C ASP A 120 7.93 -13.99 7.54
N PHE A 121 8.30 -13.00 6.72
CA PHE A 121 9.57 -12.29 6.84
C PHE A 121 9.55 -11.34 8.04
N ASN A 122 9.95 -11.86 9.21
CA ASN A 122 10.12 -11.08 10.42
C ASN A 122 11.59 -11.03 10.84
N THR A 123 12.16 -9.84 10.80
CA THR A 123 13.53 -9.59 11.26
C THR A 123 13.54 -8.46 12.30
N PRO A 124 14.59 -8.35 13.14
CA PRO A 124 14.68 -7.26 14.13
C PRO A 124 14.74 -5.84 13.54
N TRP A 125 14.73 -5.68 12.22
CA TRP A 125 14.95 -4.42 11.51
C TRP A 125 13.90 -4.14 10.43
N LEU A 126 13.12 -5.16 10.05
CA LEU A 126 12.15 -5.10 8.99
C LEU A 126 11.12 -6.20 9.20
N GLU A 127 9.85 -5.80 9.19
CA GLU A 127 8.70 -6.69 9.31
C GLU A 127 7.76 -6.44 8.14
N VAL A 128 7.21 -7.53 7.57
CA VAL A 128 6.10 -7.45 6.63
C VAL A 128 4.81 -7.41 7.43
N GLN A 129 4.01 -6.36 7.24
CA GLN A 129 2.73 -6.17 7.93
C GLN A 129 1.61 -6.06 6.89
N ASP A 130 0.63 -6.94 6.98
CA ASP A 130 -0.64 -6.79 6.26
C ASP A 130 -1.49 -5.74 6.98
N PHE A 131 -2.26 -4.98 6.20
CA PHE A 131 -3.18 -3.97 6.71
C PHE A 131 -4.51 -4.58 7.20
N LEU A 132 -4.81 -5.83 6.87
CA LEU A 132 -6.06 -6.51 7.25
C LEU A 132 -5.96 -7.48 8.43
N SER A 133 -4.77 -7.66 9.02
CA SER A 133 -4.49 -8.72 10.01
C SER A 133 -4.25 -8.23 11.42
#